data_AF-A0A815NFA0-F1
#
_entry.id   AF-A0A815NFA0-F1
#
_cell.length_a   1.000
_cell.length_b   1.000
_cell.length_c   1.000
_cell.angle_alpha   90.00
_cell.angle_beta   90.00
_cell.angle_gamma   90.00
#
_symmetry.space_group_name_H-M   'P 1'
#
loop_
_entity.id
_entity.type
_entity.pdbx_description
1 polymer ?
#
loop_
_entity_poly.entity_id
_entity_poly.type
_entity_poly.pdbx_seq_one_letter_code
_entity_poly.pdbx_strand_id
1 'polypeptide(L)'
;MAKLETSDIIANIHCSSSGVWSNCQPNIQRRINALLNYQAEYFRLRMDFHRELQELQYKYNSQFEKVSEKRRKIIDGSYELSEFRNDFPQNHSNILEKGIPNFWLTVLKNLDSYDYPIRSKDELCLKYLRDIRCILNPPNSQTTSFILEFHFLPSNPFFY
;
A
#
# COMPACT_ATOMS: atom_id res chain seq x y z
N MET A 1 -2.71 -5.88 -21.11
CA MET A 1 -3.63 -6.64 -20.23
C MET A 1 -4.23 -7.77 -21.05
N ALA A 2 -4.02 -9.02 -20.65
CA ALA A 2 -4.75 -10.13 -21.27
C ALA A 2 -6.22 -10.01 -20.87
N LYS A 3 -7.12 -9.90 -21.85
CA LYS A 3 -8.56 -10.01 -21.61
C LYS A 3 -8.79 -11.46 -21.21
N LEU A 4 -9.08 -11.71 -19.93
CA LEU A 4 -9.62 -13.01 -19.55
C LEU A 4 -10.99 -13.11 -20.20
N GLU A 5 -11.12 -14.02 -21.14
CA GLU A 5 -12.37 -14.23 -21.83
C GLU A 5 -13.38 -14.87 -20.88
N THR A 6 -14.66 -14.72 -21.21
CA THR A 6 -15.76 -15.34 -20.46
C THR A 6 -15.55 -16.83 -20.23
N SER A 7 -14.95 -17.51 -21.22
CA SER A 7 -14.57 -18.92 -21.17
C SER A 7 -13.54 -19.23 -20.08
N ASP A 8 -12.59 -18.33 -19.81
CA ASP A 8 -11.49 -18.56 -18.87
C ASP A 8 -11.98 -18.46 -17.43
N ILE A 9 -12.88 -17.50 -17.17
CA ILE A 9 -13.55 -17.35 -15.88
C ILE A 9 -14.45 -18.55 -15.61
N ILE A 10 -15.22 -18.98 -16.62
CA ILE A 10 -16.09 -20.16 -16.50
C ILE A 10 -15.26 -21.43 -16.30
N ALA A 11 -14.15 -21.62 -17.03
CA ALA A 11 -13.26 -22.77 -16.87
C ALA A 11 -12.66 -22.84 -15.46
N ASN A 12 -12.28 -21.69 -14.88
CA ASN A 12 -11.81 -21.62 -13.48
C ASN A 12 -12.90 -22.03 -12.48
N ILE A 13 -14.14 -21.57 -12.66
CA ILE A 13 -15.27 -21.98 -11.80
C ILE A 13 -15.62 -23.46 -12.00
N HIS A 14 -15.52 -23.95 -13.23
CA HIS A 14 -15.80 -25.35 -13.58
C HIS A 14 -14.75 -26.29 -12.98
N CYS A 15 -13.48 -25.87 -12.89
CA CYS A 15 -12.42 -26.62 -12.23
C CYS A 15 -12.72 -26.84 -10.73
N SER A 16 -13.34 -25.86 -10.06
CA SER A 16 -13.74 -25.98 -8.65
C SER A 16 -15.00 -26.84 -8.41
N SER A 17 -15.76 -27.17 -9.45
CA SER A 17 -17.08 -27.81 -9.34
C SER A 17 -17.23 -29.14 -10.09
N SER A 18 -16.22 -29.54 -10.88
CA SER A 18 -16.31 -30.59 -11.91
C SER A 18 -16.64 -32.02 -11.42
N GLY A 19 -16.60 -32.28 -10.11
CA GLY A 19 -16.93 -33.59 -9.54
C GLY A 19 -18.30 -33.71 -8.88
N VAL A 20 -18.91 -32.60 -8.43
CA VAL A 20 -20.01 -32.67 -7.46
C VAL A 20 -21.38 -32.74 -8.14
N TRP A 21 -21.54 -32.13 -9.31
CA TRP A 21 -22.85 -31.90 -9.93
C TRP A 21 -23.08 -32.65 -11.24
N SER A 22 -22.08 -33.41 -11.68
CA SER A 22 -22.02 -34.07 -13.00
C SER A 22 -23.12 -35.14 -13.17
N ASN A 23 -23.59 -35.73 -12.06
CA ASN A 23 -24.61 -36.78 -12.04
C ASN A 23 -26.04 -36.28 -11.74
N CYS A 24 -26.29 -34.96 -11.68
CA CYS A 24 -27.63 -34.44 -11.41
C CYS A 24 -28.56 -34.52 -12.64
N GLN A 25 -29.88 -34.48 -12.40
CA GLN A 25 -30.89 -34.49 -13.47
C GLN A 25 -30.72 -33.29 -14.45
N PRO A 26 -31.12 -33.42 -15.72
CA PRO A 26 -30.90 -32.38 -16.75
C PRO A 26 -31.49 -31.00 -16.41
N ASN A 27 -32.64 -30.95 -15.73
CA ASN A 27 -33.24 -29.70 -15.26
C ASN A 27 -32.39 -29.00 -14.18
N ILE A 28 -31.72 -29.77 -13.33
CA ILE A 28 -30.80 -29.25 -12.30
C ILE A 28 -29.52 -28.75 -12.96
N GLN A 29 -28.96 -29.50 -13.91
CA GLN A 29 -27.78 -29.06 -14.67
C GLN A 29 -28.03 -27.74 -15.41
N ARG A 30 -29.21 -27.56 -16.03
CA ARG A 30 -29.58 -26.28 -16.68
C ARG A 30 -29.61 -25.11 -15.70
N ARG A 31 -30.11 -25.32 -14.47
CA ARG A 31 -30.13 -24.30 -13.42
C ARG A 31 -28.72 -23.97 -12.93
N ILE A 32 -27.88 -24.98 -12.74
CA ILE A 32 -26.47 -24.80 -12.34
C ILE A 32 -25.73 -24.00 -13.41
N ASN A 33 -25.90 -24.34 -14.70
CA ASN A 33 -25.28 -23.59 -15.79
C ASN A 33 -25.75 -22.13 -15.83
N ALA A 34 -27.04 -21.86 -15.56
CA ALA A 34 -27.53 -20.48 -15.44
C ALA A 34 -26.86 -19.73 -14.27
N LEU A 35 -26.72 -20.37 -13.10
CA LEU A 35 -26.02 -19.78 -11.94
C LEU A 35 -24.53 -19.53 -12.23
N LEU A 36 -23.85 -20.44 -12.92
CA LEU A 36 -22.45 -20.28 -13.33
C LEU A 36 -22.29 -19.09 -14.28
N ASN A 37 -23.24 -18.87 -15.19
CA ASN A 37 -23.23 -17.70 -16.07
C ASN A 37 -23.36 -16.39 -15.27
N TYR A 38 -24.28 -16.32 -14.31
CA TYR A 38 -24.40 -15.16 -13.43
C TYR A 38 -23.17 -14.95 -12.55
N GLN A 39 -22.54 -16.03 -12.07
CA GLN A 39 -21.29 -15.96 -11.33
C GLN A 39 -20.16 -15.39 -12.18
N ALA A 40 -20.09 -15.77 -13.46
CA ALA A 40 -19.12 -15.20 -14.40
C ALA A 40 -19.38 -13.71 -14.66
N GLU A 41 -20.64 -13.29 -14.79
CA GLU A 41 -21.02 -11.87 -14.91
C GLU A 41 -20.62 -11.07 -13.66
N TYR A 42 -20.90 -11.61 -12.46
CA TYR A 42 -20.46 -11.01 -11.20
C TYR A 42 -18.94 -10.82 -11.14
N PHE A 43 -18.18 -11.83 -11.57
CA PHE A 43 -16.72 -11.71 -11.61
C PHE A 43 -16.25 -10.64 -12.60
N ARG A 44 -16.89 -10.49 -13.77
CA ARG A 44 -16.56 -9.39 -14.69
C ARG A 44 -16.75 -8.03 -14.04
N LEU A 45 -17.91 -7.80 -13.42
CA LEU A 45 -18.19 -6.56 -12.71
C LEU A 45 -17.18 -6.30 -11.60
N ARG A 46 -16.82 -7.34 -10.83
CA ARG A 46 -15.79 -7.24 -9.79
C ARG A 46 -14.41 -6.91 -10.38
N MET A 47 -14.04 -7.48 -11.53
CA MET A 47 -12.78 -7.17 -12.21
C MET A 47 -12.74 -5.71 -12.67
N ASP A 48 -13.82 -5.21 -13.27
CA ASP A 48 -13.93 -3.81 -13.66
C ASP A 48 -13.83 -2.86 -12.45
N PHE A 49 -14.52 -3.20 -11.35
CA PHE A 49 -14.42 -2.47 -10.08
C PHE A 49 -12.98 -2.41 -9.55
N HIS A 50 -12.26 -3.53 -9.50
CA HIS A 50 -10.88 -3.54 -9.01
C HIS A 50 -9.91 -2.78 -9.93
N ARG A 51 -10.15 -2.79 -11.25
CA ARG A 51 -9.38 -1.99 -12.21
C ARG A 51 -9.56 -0.49 -11.93
N GLU A 52 -10.80 -0.02 -11.85
CA GLU A 52 -11.10 1.38 -11.57
C GLU A 52 -10.57 1.81 -10.18
N LEU A 53 -10.69 0.93 -9.19
CA LEU A 53 -10.12 1.17 -7.86
C LEU A 53 -8.59 1.33 -7.90
N GLN A 54 -7.89 0.49 -8.66
CA GLN A 54 -6.43 0.58 -8.79
C GLN A 54 -6.00 1.87 -9.50
N GLU A 55 -6.70 2.27 -10.56
CA GLU A 55 -6.46 3.55 -11.25
C GLU A 55 -6.66 4.73 -10.31
N LEU A 56 -7.72 4.68 -9.49
CA LEU A 56 -8.00 5.70 -8.49
C LEU A 56 -6.90 5.76 -7.42
N GLN A 57 -6.50 4.61 -6.87
CA GLN A 57 -5.42 4.51 -5.89
C GLN A 57 -4.12 5.10 -6.46
N TYR A 58 -3.75 4.72 -7.69
CA TYR A 58 -2.54 5.23 -8.34
C TYR A 58 -2.58 6.75 -8.54
N LYS A 59 -3.73 7.29 -9.00
CA LYS A 59 -3.94 8.74 -9.17
C LYS A 59 -3.74 9.53 -7.88
N TYR A 60 -4.26 9.03 -6.76
CA TYR A 60 -4.11 9.69 -5.47
C TYR A 60 -2.75 9.45 -4.82
N ASN A 61 -2.11 8.31 -5.07
CA ASN A 61 -0.75 8.04 -4.59
C ASN A 61 0.24 9.11 -5.07
N SER A 62 0.18 9.49 -6.34
CA SER A 62 1.02 10.58 -6.89
C SER A 62 0.80 11.93 -6.18
N GLN A 63 -0.42 12.19 -5.69
CA GLN A 63 -0.69 13.39 -4.90
C GLN A 63 -0.14 13.26 -3.47
N PHE A 64 -0.30 12.09 -2.85
CA PHE A 64 0.26 11.80 -1.53
C PHE A 64 1.79 11.81 -1.53
N GLU A 65 2.45 11.41 -2.62
CA GLU A 65 3.90 11.50 -2.79
C GLU A 65 4.39 12.96 -2.69
N LYS A 66 3.68 13.91 -3.32
CA LYS A 66 4.02 15.34 -3.24
C LYS A 66 3.94 15.86 -1.80
N VAL A 67 2.92 15.43 -1.05
CA VAL A 67 2.74 15.79 0.36
C VAL A 67 3.82 15.13 1.22
N SER A 68 4.11 13.85 0.96
CA SER A 68 5.13 13.08 1.66
C SER A 68 6.53 13.68 1.47
N GLU A 69 6.84 14.17 0.27
CA GLU A 69 8.10 14.84 -0.03
C GLU A 69 8.24 16.17 0.75
N LYS A 70 7.16 16.97 0.87
CA LYS A 70 7.18 18.15 1.74
C LYS A 70 7.42 17.77 3.20
N ARG A 71 6.72 16.76 3.70
CA ARG A 71 6.90 16.22 5.06
C ARG A 71 8.34 15.76 5.28
N ARG A 72 8.93 15.04 4.32
CA ARG A 72 10.33 14.59 4.37
C ARG A 72 11.30 15.78 4.51
N LYS A 73 11.11 16.84 3.71
CA LYS A 73 11.97 18.04 3.80
C LYS A 73 11.89 18.72 5.16
N ILE A 74 10.71 18.75 5.79
CA ILE A 74 10.52 19.25 7.16
C ILE A 74 11.24 18.36 8.17
N ILE A 75 11.05 17.03 8.10
CA ILE A 75 11.71 16.05 8.98
C ILE A 75 13.24 16.15 8.87
N ASP A 76 13.77 16.37 7.66
CA ASP A 76 15.21 16.53 7.42
C ASP A 76 15.75 17.92 7.79
N GLY A 77 14.87 18.89 8.09
CA GLY A 77 15.27 20.27 8.37
C GLY A 77 15.82 21.02 7.15
N SER A 78 15.48 20.56 5.95
CA SER A 78 15.86 21.18 4.66
C SER A 78 14.79 22.12 4.10
N TYR A 79 13.65 22.24 4.79
CA TYR A 79 12.57 23.14 4.45
C TYR A 79 12.59 24.35 5.39
N GLU A 80 12.68 25.56 4.83
CA GLU A 80 12.46 26.79 5.59
C GLU A 80 10.97 26.95 5.87
N LEU A 81 10.59 27.05 7.15
CA LEU A 81 9.21 27.14 7.64
C LEU A 81 8.51 28.48 7.31
N SER A 82 8.90 29.16 6.24
CA SER A 82 8.47 30.53 5.92
C SER A 82 6.96 30.69 5.72
N GLU A 83 6.24 29.61 5.44
CA GLU A 83 4.77 29.61 5.24
C GLU A 83 3.95 29.34 6.52
N PHE A 84 4.57 28.93 7.63
CA PHE A 84 3.86 28.71 8.90
C PHE A 84 4.07 29.92 9.82
N ARG A 85 2.98 30.57 10.26
CA ARG A 85 3.05 31.65 11.25
C ARG A 85 3.77 31.15 12.50
N ASN A 86 4.88 31.79 12.83
CA ASN A 86 5.58 31.58 14.10
C ASN A 86 4.82 32.27 15.24
N ASP A 87 3.70 31.69 15.68
CA ASP A 87 2.98 32.15 16.88
C ASP A 87 3.63 31.63 18.18
N PHE A 88 4.76 30.92 18.08
CA PHE A 88 5.47 30.34 19.22
C PHE A 88 6.60 31.26 19.72
N PRO A 89 6.67 31.54 21.03
CA PRO A 89 7.72 32.39 21.60
C PRO A 89 9.09 31.71 21.48
N GLN A 90 10.03 32.38 20.81
CA GLN A 90 11.40 31.89 20.64
C GLN A 90 12.23 32.12 21.90
N ASN A 91 12.14 31.19 22.86
CA ASN A 91 12.99 31.20 24.04
C ASN A 91 14.21 30.27 23.88
N HIS A 92 15.37 30.92 23.82
CA HIS A 92 16.70 30.48 24.24
C HIS A 92 17.45 29.35 23.49
N SER A 93 18.51 29.81 22.82
CA SER A 93 19.89 29.29 22.80
C SER A 93 20.21 27.96 22.08
N ASN A 94 20.89 28.16 20.94
CA ASN A 94 22.04 27.43 20.42
C ASN A 94 21.86 25.95 20.06
N ILE A 95 22.02 25.71 18.75
CA ILE A 95 21.95 24.44 18.02
C ILE A 95 20.49 24.05 17.74
N LEU A 96 19.87 24.73 16.76
CA LEU A 96 18.75 24.15 16.03
C LEU A 96 19.26 22.84 15.40
N GLU A 97 19.02 21.71 16.07
CA GLU A 97 19.15 20.40 15.42
C GLU A 97 18.34 20.48 14.13
N LYS A 98 19.01 20.31 12.98
CA LYS A 98 18.33 20.39 11.69
C LYS A 98 17.31 19.25 11.60
N GLY A 99 16.03 19.60 11.57
CA GLY A 99 14.93 18.67 11.35
C GLY A 99 14.29 18.16 12.64
N ILE A 100 13.66 16.97 12.55
CA ILE A 100 12.99 16.31 13.67
C ILE A 100 13.68 14.96 13.92
N PRO A 101 14.60 14.87 14.90
CA PRO A 101 15.29 13.64 15.23
C PRO A 101 14.32 12.50 15.60
N ASN A 102 14.67 11.27 15.21
CA ASN A 102 13.93 10.05 15.56
C ASN A 102 12.44 10.06 15.19
N PHE A 103 12.02 10.91 14.23
CA PHE A 103 10.61 11.06 13.86
C PHE A 103 9.94 9.71 13.57
N TRP A 104 10.51 8.94 12.63
CA TRP A 104 9.94 7.66 12.24
C TRP A 104 10.04 6.59 13.32
N LEU A 105 11.15 6.52 14.07
CA LEU A 105 11.23 5.64 15.23
C LEU A 105 10.12 5.96 16.24
N THR A 106 9.84 7.24 16.48
CA THR A 106 8.79 7.67 17.41
C THR A 106 7.42 7.29 16.88
N VAL A 107 7.13 7.56 15.60
CA VAL A 107 5.87 7.16 14.96
C VAL A 107 5.68 5.64 15.05
N LEU A 108 6.69 4.87 14.64
CA LEU A 108 6.63 3.41 14.67
C LEU A 108 6.50 2.86 16.09
N LYS A 109 7.06 3.49 17.13
CA LYS A 109 6.85 3.02 18.51
C LYS A 109 5.43 3.26 19.04
N ASN A 110 4.66 4.14 18.42
CA ASN A 110 3.32 4.52 18.85
C ASN A 110 2.19 3.91 17.99
N LEU A 111 2.49 3.00 17.05
CA LEU A 111 1.41 2.30 16.35
C LEU A 111 0.89 1.15 17.23
N ASP A 112 -0.43 1.09 17.41
CA ASP A 112 -1.10 0.13 18.31
C ASP A 112 -1.10 -1.33 17.82
N SER A 113 -0.63 -1.58 16.58
CA SER A 113 -0.91 -2.82 15.84
C SER A 113 0.26 -3.81 15.75
N TYR A 114 1.25 -3.76 16.65
CA TYR A 114 2.34 -4.74 16.61
C TYR A 114 2.06 -5.97 17.48
N ASP A 115 2.07 -7.15 16.85
CA ASP A 115 2.17 -8.42 17.57
C ASP A 115 3.50 -8.52 18.34
N TYR A 116 4.54 -7.81 17.88
CA TYR A 116 5.86 -7.78 18.51
C TYR A 116 6.39 -6.35 18.62
N PRO A 117 6.70 -5.88 19.84
CA PRO A 117 7.26 -4.53 20.02
C PRO A 117 8.64 -4.42 19.37
N ILE A 118 8.95 -3.21 18.92
CA ILE A 118 10.30 -2.84 18.44
C ILE A 118 11.28 -3.05 19.60
N ARG A 119 12.30 -3.89 19.39
CA ARG A 119 13.28 -4.20 20.45
C ARG A 119 14.33 -3.11 20.53
N SER A 120 14.98 -2.99 21.68
CA SER A 120 16.03 -1.97 21.89
C SER A 120 17.17 -2.01 20.88
N LYS A 121 17.47 -3.18 20.29
CA LYS A 121 18.47 -3.31 19.22
C LYS A 121 17.97 -2.72 17.89
N ASP A 122 16.70 -2.94 17.57
CA ASP A 122 16.08 -2.44 16.34
C ASP A 122 15.93 -0.92 16.39
N GLU A 123 15.66 -0.36 17.58
CA GLU A 123 15.62 1.08 17.80
C GLU A 123 16.90 1.77 17.32
N LEU A 124 18.08 1.18 17.57
CA LEU A 124 19.35 1.80 17.21
C LEU A 124 19.49 2.02 15.70
N CYS A 125 19.00 1.08 14.89
CA CYS A 125 19.01 1.23 13.43
C CYS A 125 17.89 2.17 12.96
N LEU A 126 16.70 2.09 13.56
CA LEU A 126 15.57 2.94 13.20
C LEU A 126 15.79 4.43 13.49
N LYS A 127 16.78 4.79 14.33
CA LYS A 127 17.25 6.19 14.47
C LYS A 127 17.74 6.78 13.14
N TYR A 128 18.21 5.95 12.22
CA TYR A 128 18.71 6.37 10.91
C TYR A 128 17.61 6.37 9.83
N LEU A 129 16.37 5.96 10.15
CA LEU A 129 15.25 5.94 9.21
C LEU A 129 14.76 7.36 8.93
N ARG A 130 14.82 7.78 7.66
CA ARG A 130 14.47 9.13 7.18
C ARG A 130 13.11 9.20 6.52
N ASP A 131 12.73 8.14 5.81
CA ASP A 131 11.46 8.12 5.07
C ASP A 131 10.92 6.70 4.96
N ILE A 132 9.59 6.60 4.89
CA ILE A 132 8.88 5.37 4.53
C ILE A 132 7.96 5.70 3.37
N ARG A 133 8.12 5.01 2.25
CA ARG A 133 7.34 5.22 1.03
C ARG A 133 6.52 3.99 0.68
N CYS A 134 5.35 4.21 0.12
CA CYS A 134 4.51 3.16 -0.46
C CYS A 134 4.47 3.37 -1.98
N ILE A 135 5.06 2.44 -2.72
CA ILE A 135 5.10 2.45 -4.17
C ILE A 135 4.06 1.47 -4.68
N LEU A 136 3.08 1.98 -5.43
CA LEU A 136 2.05 1.16 -6.05
C LEU A 136 2.50 0.74 -7.46
N ASN A 137 2.17 -0.50 -7.83
CA ASN A 137 2.32 -0.92 -9.22
C ASN A 137 1.41 -0.09 -10.14
N PRO A 138 1.88 0.24 -11.36
CA PRO A 138 1.03 0.84 -12.39
C PRO A 138 -0.25 0.03 -12.63
N PRO A 139 -1.36 0.67 -13.03
CA PRO A 139 -2.63 -0.02 -13.32
C PRO A 139 -2.52 -1.14 -14.36
N ASN A 140 -1.51 -1.08 -15.23
CA ASN A 140 -1.27 -2.04 -16.31
C ASN A 140 -0.38 -3.22 -15.91
N SER A 141 0.06 -3.30 -14.65
CA SER A 141 0.86 -4.40 -14.14
C SER A 141 0.06 -5.69 -14.02
N GLN A 142 0.74 -6.83 -14.16
CA GLN A 142 0.10 -8.15 -14.11
C GLN A 142 -0.47 -8.51 -12.73
N THR A 143 0.00 -7.84 -11.67
CA THR A 143 -0.44 -8.04 -10.29
C THR A 143 -0.68 -6.71 -9.57
N THR A 144 -1.72 -6.68 -8.74
CA THR A 144 -1.98 -5.62 -7.76
C THR A 144 -1.09 -5.85 -6.54
N SER A 145 0.03 -5.15 -6.46
CA SER A 145 0.91 -5.18 -5.29
C SER A 145 1.41 -3.78 -4.96
N PHE A 146 1.97 -3.66 -3.75
CA PHE A 146 2.64 -2.46 -3.28
C PHE A 146 4.02 -2.84 -2.71
N ILE A 147 4.93 -1.86 -2.69
CA ILE A 147 6.26 -1.98 -2.09
C ILE A 147 6.36 -0.92 -1.01
N LEU A 148 6.74 -1.33 0.20
CA LEU A 148 7.14 -0.39 1.24
C LEU A 148 8.66 -0.23 1.20
N GLU A 149 9.12 1.00 0.93
CA GLU A 149 10.53 1.33 0.95
C GLU A 149 10.88 2.06 2.24
N PHE A 150 11.94 1.60 2.90
CA PHE A 150 12.49 2.21 4.10
C PHE A 150 13.82 2.87 3.75
N HIS A 151 13.87 4.20 3.81
CA HIS A 151 15.01 5.00 3.38
C HIS A 151 15.84 5.39 4.60
N PHE A 152 17.05 4.83 4.71
CA PHE A 152 17.97 5.11 5.82
C PHE A 152 19.04 6.12 5.42
N LEU A 153 19.59 6.83 6.41
CA LEU A 153 20.77 7.67 6.22
C LEU A 153 21.97 6.85 5.72
N PRO A 154 22.78 7.37 4.79
CA PRO A 154 24.03 6.71 4.37
C PRO A 154 25.05 6.54 5.50
N SER A 155 24.94 7.33 6.58
CA SER A 155 25.78 7.21 7.78
C SER A 155 25.36 6.07 8.72
N ASN A 156 24.34 5.28 8.35
CA ASN A 156 23.88 4.13 9.09
C ASN A 156 25.00 3.07 9.21
N PRO A 157 25.43 2.69 10.42
CA PRO A 157 26.52 1.73 10.61
C PRO A 157 26.08 0.26 10.54
N PHE A 158 24.78 -0.01 10.40
CA PHE A 158 24.22 -1.36 10.54
C PHE A 158 24.17 -2.15 9.21
N PHE A 159 24.01 -1.47 8.08
CA PHE A 159 23.95 -2.07 6.74
C PHE A 159 24.28 -1.04 5.65
N TYR A 160 24.74 -1.55 4.51
CA TYR A 160 25.23 -0.80 3.34
C TYR A 160 24.23 -0.80 2.19
#